data_AF-A0A7D5BU29-F1
#
_entry.id   AF-A0A7D5BU29-F1
#
_cell.length_a   1.000
_cell.length_b   1.000
_cell.length_c   1.000
_cell.angle_alpha   90.00
_cell.angle_beta   90.00
_cell.angle_gamma   90.00
#
_symmetry.space_group_name_H-M   'P 1'
#
loop_
_entity.id
_entity.type
_entity.pdbx_description
1 polymer ?
#
loop_
_entity_poly.entity_id
_entity_poly.type
_entity_poly.pdbx_seq_one_letter_code
_entity_poly.pdbx_strand_id
1 'polypeptide(L)'
;MTVKSNTDLRPWSHRQNVLVKVLITIAAGVASAFVGTFAHRMGAELNIPYGLVLAFLIIGLSTWCARSRMGVVGLALHLIASSLTVWGMAVTTTSGKALIVAGFQGEMPFFAQHAGYIWLYGLILVQVILLVLPARWFSVMPKQSR
;
A
#
# COMPACT_ATOMS: atom_id res chain seq x y z
N MET A 1 -27.45 1.29 -32.03
CA MET A 1 -26.70 0.62 -30.94
C MET A 1 -25.22 0.85 -31.16
N THR A 2 -24.53 1.55 -30.27
CA THR A 2 -23.08 1.78 -30.39
C THR A 2 -22.35 0.62 -29.73
N VAL A 3 -21.59 -0.16 -30.49
CA VAL A 3 -20.75 -1.25 -29.95
C VAL A 3 -19.68 -0.60 -29.07
N LYS A 4 -19.74 -0.84 -27.76
CA LYS A 4 -18.69 -0.35 -26.83
C LYS A 4 -17.38 -1.06 -27.12
N SER A 5 -16.29 -0.31 -27.19
CA SER A 5 -14.96 -0.88 -27.36
C SER A 5 -14.57 -1.70 -26.11
N ASN A 6 -13.70 -2.70 -26.25
CA ASN A 6 -13.16 -3.47 -25.11
C ASN A 6 -12.50 -2.59 -24.04
N THR A 7 -12.02 -1.41 -24.43
CA THR A 7 -11.48 -0.37 -23.54
C THR A 7 -12.55 0.30 -22.69
N ASP A 8 -13.76 0.54 -23.23
CA ASP A 8 -14.86 1.19 -22.49
C ASP A 8 -15.39 0.33 -21.35
N LEU A 9 -15.24 -1.00 -21.49
CA LEU A 9 -15.70 -2.01 -20.55
C LEU A 9 -14.76 -2.19 -19.34
N ARG A 10 -13.57 -1.57 -19.35
CA ARG A 10 -12.63 -1.59 -18.22
C ARG A 10 -13.00 -0.55 -17.15
N PRO A 11 -12.57 -0.73 -15.87
CA PRO A 11 -12.81 0.27 -14.83
C PRO A 11 -12.23 1.64 -15.18
N TRP A 12 -12.83 2.71 -14.66
CA TRP A 12 -12.49 4.09 -15.03
C TRP A 12 -10.99 4.40 -14.96
N SER A 13 -10.31 3.96 -13.90
CA SER A 13 -8.88 4.22 -13.71
C SER A 13 -7.99 3.53 -14.76
N HIS A 14 -8.45 2.43 -15.37
CA HIS A 14 -7.73 1.72 -16.44
C HIS A 14 -7.93 2.38 -17.81
N ARG A 15 -8.96 3.21 -17.97
CA ARG A 15 -9.29 3.91 -19.22
C ARG A 15 -8.55 5.23 -19.39
N GLN A 16 -7.97 5.76 -18.31
CA GLN A 16 -7.28 7.04 -18.33
C GLN A 16 -5.97 6.99 -19.15
N ASN A 17 -5.49 8.17 -19.55
CA ASN A 17 -4.16 8.31 -20.14
C ASN A 17 -3.05 7.95 -19.14
N VAL A 18 -1.81 7.80 -19.62
CA VAL A 18 -0.68 7.37 -18.78
C VAL A 18 -0.43 8.34 -17.62
N LEU A 19 -0.48 9.65 -17.88
CA LEU A 19 -0.25 10.68 -16.85
C LEU A 19 -1.24 10.57 -15.68
N VAL A 20 -2.53 10.48 -15.98
CA VAL A 20 -3.56 10.35 -14.94
C VAL A 20 -3.42 9.03 -14.18
N LYS A 21 -3.06 7.93 -14.87
CA LYS A 21 -2.79 6.65 -14.18
C LYS A 21 -1.62 6.77 -13.19
N VAL A 22 -0.55 7.46 -13.58
CA VAL A 22 0.61 7.77 -12.72
C VAL A 22 0.18 8.57 -11.50
N LEU A 23 -0.57 9.65 -11.69
CA LEU A 23 -1.06 10.50 -10.58
C LEU A 23 -1.92 9.70 -9.60
N ILE A 24 -2.87 8.90 -10.09
CA ILE A 24 -3.71 8.07 -9.22
C ILE A 24 -2.84 7.03 -8.48
N THR A 25 -1.84 6.45 -9.13
CA THR A 25 -0.93 5.48 -8.49
C THR A 25 -0.08 6.11 -7.39
N ILE A 26 0.48 7.29 -7.62
CA ILE A 26 1.24 8.03 -6.61
C ILE A 26 0.32 8.41 -5.45
N ALA A 27 -0.84 9.00 -5.73
CA ALA A 27 -1.80 9.40 -4.70
C ALA A 27 -2.26 8.21 -3.86
N ALA A 28 -2.52 7.05 -4.49
CA ALA A 28 -2.87 5.82 -3.79
C ALA A 28 -1.72 5.33 -2.89
N GLY A 29 -0.46 5.38 -3.38
CA GLY A 29 0.73 5.03 -2.60
C GLY A 29 0.92 5.91 -1.38
N VAL A 30 0.78 7.23 -1.53
CA VAL A 30 0.86 8.20 -0.43
C VAL A 30 -0.28 7.95 0.58
N ALA A 31 -1.52 7.92 0.12
CA ALA A 31 -2.68 7.81 1.00
C ALA A 31 -2.69 6.50 1.80
N SER A 32 -2.41 5.37 1.15
CA SER A 32 -2.37 4.06 1.81
C SER A 32 -1.23 3.95 2.82
N ALA A 33 -0.04 4.46 2.50
CA ALA A 33 1.10 4.52 3.41
C ALA A 33 0.84 5.43 4.60
N PHE A 34 0.22 6.58 4.36
CA PHE A 34 -0.17 7.53 5.38
C PHE A 34 -1.13 6.88 6.39
N VAL A 35 -2.24 6.32 5.91
CA VAL A 35 -3.22 5.63 6.76
C VAL A 35 -2.61 4.43 7.48
N GLY A 36 -1.81 3.61 6.78
CA GLY A 36 -1.12 2.47 7.39
C GLY A 36 -0.19 2.88 8.53
N THR A 37 0.46 4.04 8.43
CA THR A 37 1.35 4.55 9.48
C THR A 37 0.58 4.99 10.72
N PHE A 38 -0.67 5.44 10.62
CA PHE A 38 -1.50 5.65 11.82
C PHE A 38 -2.06 4.34 12.38
N ALA A 39 -2.34 3.36 11.52
CA ALA A 39 -2.97 2.11 11.92
C ALA A 39 -1.98 1.10 12.54
N HIS A 40 -0.72 1.05 12.11
CA HIS A 40 0.16 -0.10 12.35
C HIS A 40 0.39 -0.44 13.83
N ARG A 41 0.32 0.52 14.76
CA ARG A 41 0.51 0.28 16.20
C ARG A 41 -0.78 -0.06 16.96
N MET A 42 -1.94 -0.01 16.32
CA MET A 42 -3.21 -0.29 16.98
C MET A 42 -3.23 -1.75 17.49
N GLY A 43 -3.46 -1.91 18.81
CA GLY A 43 -3.48 -3.22 19.49
C GLY A 43 -2.13 -3.77 19.93
N ALA A 44 -1.02 -3.12 19.55
CA ALA A 44 0.33 -3.58 19.87
C ALA A 44 0.60 -3.62 21.39
N GLU A 45 -0.02 -2.72 22.16
CA GLU A 45 0.08 -2.67 23.63
C GLU A 45 -0.59 -3.85 24.34
N LEU A 46 -1.58 -4.49 23.70
CA LEU A 46 -2.22 -5.71 24.18
C LEU A 46 -1.58 -6.98 23.57
N ASN A 47 -0.47 -6.83 22.84
CA ASN A 47 0.17 -7.88 22.05
C ASN A 47 -0.72 -8.47 20.94
N ILE A 48 -1.71 -7.72 20.46
CA ILE A 48 -2.63 -8.13 19.37
C ILE A 48 -2.41 -7.20 18.17
N PRO A 49 -1.66 -7.62 17.13
CA PRO A 49 -1.20 -6.74 16.05
C PRO A 49 -2.26 -6.48 14.96
N TYR A 50 -3.52 -6.24 15.34
CA TYR A 50 -4.59 -6.04 14.35
C TYR A 50 -4.35 -4.79 13.49
N GLY A 51 -3.72 -3.76 14.05
CA GLY A 51 -3.29 -2.57 13.32
C GLY A 51 -2.30 -2.86 12.21
N LEU A 52 -1.29 -3.69 12.49
CA LEU A 52 -0.31 -4.15 11.49
C LEU A 52 -0.98 -4.94 10.36
N VAL A 53 -1.86 -5.88 10.72
CA VAL A 53 -2.61 -6.68 9.73
C VAL A 53 -3.43 -5.76 8.83
N LEU A 54 -4.16 -4.80 9.41
CA LEU A 54 -4.94 -3.83 8.65
C LEU A 54 -4.05 -2.96 7.74
N ALA A 55 -2.92 -2.48 8.25
CA ALA A 55 -1.98 -1.67 7.47
C ALA A 55 -1.42 -2.45 6.27
N PHE A 56 -1.08 -3.73 6.44
CA PHE A 56 -0.62 -4.59 5.35
C PHE A 56 -1.71 -4.91 4.33
N LEU A 57 -2.95 -5.09 4.77
CA LEU A 57 -4.08 -5.27 3.86
C LEU A 57 -4.30 -4.01 3.01
N ILE A 58 -4.28 -2.83 3.62
CA ILE A 58 -4.45 -1.55 2.91
C ILE A 58 -3.35 -1.36 1.86
N ILE A 59 -2.07 -1.49 2.24
CA ILE A 59 -0.96 -1.30 1.30
C ILE A 59 -0.93 -2.39 0.23
N GLY A 60 -1.27 -3.63 0.58
CA GLY A 60 -1.32 -4.76 -0.35
C GLY A 60 -2.39 -4.60 -1.41
N LEU A 61 -3.61 -4.24 -1.02
CA LEU A 61 -4.71 -3.97 -1.94
C LEU A 61 -4.42 -2.74 -2.82
N SER A 62 -3.84 -1.69 -2.26
CA SER A 62 -3.44 -0.50 -3.01
C SER A 62 -2.36 -0.81 -4.05
N THR A 63 -1.33 -1.57 -3.65
CA THR A 63 -0.26 -2.03 -4.56
C THR A 63 -0.82 -2.94 -5.65
N TRP A 64 -1.71 -3.85 -5.30
CA TRP A 64 -2.40 -4.71 -6.26
C TRP A 64 -3.15 -3.89 -7.31
N CYS A 65 -3.89 -2.86 -6.88
CA CYS A 65 -4.57 -1.94 -7.79
C CYS A 65 -3.59 -1.21 -8.71
N ALA A 66 -2.44 -0.77 -8.19
CA ALA A 66 -1.40 -0.12 -8.98
C ALA A 66 -0.80 -1.07 -10.03
N ARG A 67 -0.46 -2.30 -9.64
CA ARG A 67 0.06 -3.33 -10.55
C ARG A 67 -0.97 -3.74 -11.59
N SER A 68 -2.24 -3.84 -11.22
CA SER A 68 -3.33 -4.17 -12.15
C SER A 68 -3.51 -3.10 -13.24
N ARG A 69 -3.24 -1.83 -12.93
CA ARG A 69 -3.47 -0.71 -13.84
C ARG A 69 -2.33 -0.46 -14.83
N MET A 70 -1.08 -0.58 -14.37
CA MET A 70 0.12 -0.21 -15.15
C MET A 70 1.24 -1.25 -15.08
N GLY A 71 0.94 -2.48 -14.62
CA GLY A 71 1.94 -3.53 -14.49
C GLY A 71 3.05 -3.18 -13.49
N VAL A 72 4.27 -3.61 -13.79
CA VAL A 72 5.44 -3.42 -12.93
C VAL A 72 5.74 -1.93 -12.70
N VAL A 73 5.54 -1.07 -13.70
CA VAL A 73 5.74 0.38 -13.57
C VAL A 73 4.80 0.97 -12.51
N GLY A 74 3.54 0.53 -12.48
CA GLY A 74 2.58 0.95 -11.46
C GLY A 74 3.01 0.55 -10.05
N LEU A 75 3.51 -0.68 -9.90
CA LEU A 75 4.04 -1.15 -8.62
C LEU A 75 5.28 -0.35 -8.20
N ALA A 76 6.22 -0.09 -9.10
CA ALA A 76 7.41 0.70 -8.80
C ALA A 76 7.07 2.11 -8.33
N LEU A 77 6.16 2.80 -9.03
CA LEU A 77 5.70 4.14 -8.62
C LEU A 77 5.00 4.12 -7.27
N HIS A 78 4.18 3.10 -7.02
CA HIS A 78 3.51 2.92 -5.74
C HIS A 78 4.53 2.69 -4.61
N LEU A 79 5.54 1.84 -4.84
CA LEU A 79 6.63 1.59 -3.90
C LEU A 79 7.41 2.86 -3.57
N ILE A 80 7.79 3.64 -4.57
CA ILE A 80 8.50 4.91 -4.36
C ILE A 80 7.64 5.86 -3.51
N ALA A 81 6.40 6.12 -3.94
CA ALA A 81 5.51 7.06 -3.26
C ALA A 81 5.19 6.65 -1.82
N SER A 82 4.86 5.38 -1.60
CA SER A 82 4.56 4.84 -0.27
C SER A 82 5.80 4.81 0.63
N SER A 83 6.96 4.41 0.11
CA SER A 83 8.22 4.41 0.88
C SER A 83 8.62 5.82 1.29
N LEU A 84 8.61 6.78 0.37
CA LEU A 84 8.90 8.18 0.69
C LEU A 84 7.95 8.72 1.78
N THR A 85 6.69 8.30 1.74
CA THR A 85 5.70 8.70 2.75
C THR A 85 6.02 8.11 4.12
N VAL A 86 6.21 6.79 4.23
CA VAL A 86 6.48 6.16 5.53
C VAL A 86 7.84 6.57 6.08
N TRP A 87 8.90 6.60 5.26
CA TRP A 87 10.23 7.03 5.69
C TRP A 87 10.27 8.53 6.01
N GLY A 88 9.61 9.37 5.22
CA GLY A 88 9.50 10.80 5.50
C GLY A 88 8.81 11.05 6.84
N MET A 89 7.72 10.33 7.13
CA MET A 89 7.07 10.40 8.44
C MET A 89 7.96 9.86 9.54
N ALA A 90 8.58 8.69 9.37
CA ALA A 90 9.49 8.10 10.34
C ALA A 90 10.61 9.07 10.79
N VAL A 91 11.17 9.83 9.86
CA VAL A 91 12.23 10.82 10.15
C VAL A 91 11.67 12.07 10.83
N THR A 92 10.46 12.51 10.46
CA THR A 92 9.86 13.76 10.97
C THR A 92 9.09 13.60 12.28
N THR A 93 8.71 12.37 12.66
CA THR A 93 7.81 12.11 13.80
C THR A 93 8.49 11.44 14.99
N THR A 94 9.80 11.62 15.12
CA THR A 94 10.66 11.12 16.22
C THR A 94 10.26 11.60 17.63
N SER A 95 9.26 12.46 17.78
CA SER A 95 8.88 13.10 19.06
C SER A 95 7.54 12.63 19.65
N GLY A 96 6.75 11.81 18.95
CA GLY A 96 5.42 11.38 19.40
C GLY A 96 5.36 9.87 19.68
N LYS A 97 4.95 9.45 20.89
CA LYS A 97 4.77 8.03 21.29
C LYS A 97 3.97 7.17 20.29
N ALA A 98 3.11 7.80 19.47
CA ALA A 98 2.31 7.14 18.45
C ALA A 98 3.07 6.77 17.15
N LEU A 99 4.24 7.36 16.89
CA LEU A 99 4.97 7.25 15.62
C LEU A 99 6.44 6.86 15.78
N ILE A 100 6.85 6.46 16.98
CA ILE A 100 8.24 6.07 17.24
C ILE A 100 8.58 4.79 16.47
N VAL A 101 9.55 4.92 15.56
CA VAL A 101 10.17 3.82 14.81
C VAL A 101 11.20 3.08 15.67
N ALA A 102 11.87 3.79 16.59
CA ALA A 102 12.75 3.19 17.57
C ALA A 102 11.93 2.39 18.60
N GLY A 103 12.22 1.09 18.72
CA GLY A 103 11.58 0.23 19.72
C GLY A 103 11.68 0.84 21.12
N PHE A 104 10.58 0.81 21.86
CA PHE A 104 10.55 1.28 23.24
C PHE A 104 11.54 0.44 24.08
N GLN A 105 12.46 1.11 24.76
CA GLN A 105 13.38 0.47 25.70
C GLN A 105 12.65 0.28 27.04
N GLY A 106 12.31 -0.96 27.39
CA GLY A 106 11.60 -1.33 28.62
C GLY A 106 10.85 -2.67 28.50
N GLU A 107 10.34 -3.22 29.60
CA GLU A 107 9.44 -4.40 29.57
C GLU A 107 8.12 -4.02 28.89
N MET A 108 8.04 -4.25 27.58
CA MET A 108 6.83 -4.05 26.79
C MET A 108 6.55 -5.31 25.98
N PRO A 109 5.28 -5.58 25.64
CA PRO A 109 4.93 -6.70 24.77
C PRO A 109 5.66 -6.62 23.42
N PHE A 110 5.96 -7.77 22.83
CA PHE A 110 6.77 -7.88 21.60
C PHE A 110 6.31 -6.92 20.49
N PHE A 111 5.00 -6.87 20.21
CA PHE A 111 4.48 -6.00 19.15
C PHE A 111 4.57 -4.51 19.49
N ALA A 112 4.48 -4.11 20.75
CA ALA A 112 4.66 -2.72 21.14
C ALA A 112 6.08 -2.22 20.82
N GLN A 113 7.08 -3.09 20.93
CA GLN A 113 8.48 -2.76 20.59
C GLN A 113 8.74 -2.83 19.08
N HIS A 114 8.21 -3.84 18.39
CA HIS A 114 8.63 -4.17 17.02
C HIS A 114 7.69 -3.71 15.91
N ALA A 115 6.46 -3.28 16.21
CA ALA A 115 5.47 -2.98 15.18
C ALA A 115 5.94 -1.93 14.16
N GLY A 116 6.68 -0.90 14.59
CA GLY A 116 7.24 0.11 13.69
C GLY A 116 8.21 -0.46 12.66
N TYR A 117 9.17 -1.29 13.11
CA TYR A 117 10.11 -1.97 12.22
C TYR A 117 9.41 -2.97 11.30
N ILE A 118 8.48 -3.76 11.84
CA ILE A 118 7.69 -4.71 11.04
C ILE A 118 6.93 -3.95 9.95
N TRP A 119 6.32 -2.81 10.26
CA TRP A 119 5.62 -1.98 9.27
C TRP A 119 6.56 -1.45 8.18
N LEU A 120 7.68 -0.84 8.56
CA LEU A 120 8.65 -0.25 7.61
C LEU A 120 9.18 -1.26 6.60
N TYR A 121 9.67 -2.40 7.09
CA TYR A 121 10.23 -3.44 6.22
C TYR A 121 9.13 -4.25 5.54
N GLY A 122 8.02 -4.50 6.24
CA GLY A 122 6.88 -5.24 5.72
C GLY A 122 6.20 -4.53 4.55
N LEU A 123 6.15 -3.19 4.54
CA LEU A 123 5.64 -2.41 3.41
C LEU A 123 6.41 -2.72 2.13
N ILE A 124 7.74 -2.76 2.20
CA ILE A 124 8.61 -3.08 1.06
C ILE A 124 8.41 -4.54 0.67
N LEU A 125 8.42 -5.45 1.65
CA LEU A 125 8.25 -6.88 1.44
C LEU A 125 6.93 -7.22 0.73
N VAL A 126 5.81 -6.61 1.13
CA VAL A 126 4.50 -6.82 0.49
C VAL A 126 4.56 -6.46 -1.00
N GLN A 127 5.22 -5.36 -1.37
CA GLN A 127 5.34 -5.00 -2.79
C GLN A 127 6.29 -5.92 -3.55
N VAL A 128 7.36 -6.40 -2.93
CA VAL A 128 8.25 -7.41 -3.52
C VAL A 128 7.51 -8.73 -3.76
N ILE A 129 6.69 -9.19 -2.81
CA ILE A 129 5.83 -10.35 -2.98
C ILE A 129 4.90 -10.11 -4.18
N LEU A 130 4.20 -8.98 -4.19
CA LEU A 130 3.30 -8.63 -5.28
C LEU A 130 4.02 -8.38 -6.62
N LEU A 131 5.34 -8.24 -6.66
CA LEU A 131 6.12 -8.17 -7.89
C LEU A 131 6.34 -9.56 -8.48
N VAL A 132 6.69 -10.54 -7.65
CA VAL A 132 7.02 -11.91 -8.09
C VAL A 132 5.80 -12.77 -8.40
N LEU A 133 4.61 -12.40 -7.89
CA LEU A 133 3.37 -13.12 -8.20
C LEU A 133 3.06 -13.11 -9.72
N PRO A 134 2.37 -14.14 -10.24
CA PRO A 134 2.05 -14.25 -11.67
C PRO A 134 1.23 -13.07 -12.18
N ALA A 135 1.60 -12.50 -13.34
CA ALA A 135 0.92 -11.34 -13.92
C ALA A 135 -0.59 -11.56 -14.15
N ARG A 136 -1.00 -12.81 -14.44
CA ARG A 136 -2.41 -13.20 -14.60
C ARG A 136 -3.29 -12.87 -13.39
N TRP A 137 -2.73 -12.85 -12.19
CA TRP A 137 -3.46 -12.52 -10.96
C TRP A 137 -3.93 -11.06 -10.97
N PHE A 138 -3.22 -10.16 -11.65
CA PHE A 138 -3.48 -8.72 -11.68
C PHE A 138 -4.30 -8.29 -12.91
N SER A 139 -4.79 -9.24 -13.70
CA SER A 139 -5.59 -8.94 -14.89
C SER A 139 -7.01 -8.55 -14.51
N VAL A 140 -7.44 -7.38 -14.94
CA VAL A 140 -8.83 -6.92 -14.77
C VAL A 140 -9.59 -7.14 -16.06
N MET A 141 -10.54 -8.07 -16.05
CA MET A 141 -11.38 -8.38 -17.21
C MET A 141 -12.35 -7.24 -17.53
N PRO A 142 -12.63 -6.97 -18.81
CA PRO A 142 -13.69 -6.03 -19.19
C PRO A 142 -15.06 -6.54 -18.73
N LYS A 143 -15.95 -5.65 -18.26
CA LYS A 143 -17.35 -6.02 -17.99
C LYS A 143 -18.01 -6.52 -19.27
N GLN A 144 -18.65 -7.69 -19.24
CA GLN A 144 -19.47 -8.15 -20.37
C GLN A 144 -20.60 -7.14 -20.63
N SER A 145 -20.80 -6.70 -21.88
CA SER A 145 -21.97 -5.92 -22.24
C SER A 145 -23.19 -6.84 -22.22
N ARG A 146 -24.13 -6.61 -21.29
CA ARG A 146 -25.50 -7.08 -21.45
C ARG A 146 -26.19 -6.29 -22.54
#